data_AF-A0A661R419-F1
#
_entry.id   AF-A0A661R419-F1
#
_cell.length_a   1.000
_cell.length_b   1.000
_cell.length_c   1.000
_cell.angle_alpha   90.00
_cell.angle_beta   90.00
_cell.angle_gamma   90.00
#
_symmetry.space_group_name_H-M   'P 1'
#
loop_
_entity.id
_entity.type
_entity.pdbx_description
1 polymer ?
#
loop_
_entity_poly.entity_id
_entity_poly.type
_entity_poly.pdbx_seq_one_letter_code
_entity_poly.pdbx_strand_id
1 'polypeptide(L)'
;MDLDRELKRRIRERDTGVGLRDGGIIEIWSPEAKKNLFLWATDAGADAAQGMLAGGLGHELAQWLAREFNSNFDLYDKAIDSIYNNTHIGGSLYHHLIDGHHSIYEAYQAVRDVSPNDSFFRELYEAAEHLFRDMLSVSGINPLFSMSQETFNKISEWLSPLGVSKMYLADALTVNGPEILGGFLSIIPFLIARKKPNKSMMAYLSGSMALCAVASGNPVLLPAAAYGMYKSVKEGEMSWKSLVYHMGKGAIVSGSVIAISSLGAPVWLGITASFATSIAVKAGLTAAEKAWEKVHPNFSNVVQEMPRISSSIRDAYTALPAELPA
;
A
#
# COMPACT_ATOMS: atom_id res chain seq x y z
N MET A 1 -14.84 -43.46 -20.34
CA MET A 1 -13.72 -42.96 -19.52
C MET A 1 -12.44 -43.35 -20.23
N ASP A 2 -11.69 -42.37 -20.71
CA ASP A 2 -10.51 -42.57 -21.57
C ASP A 2 -9.30 -42.96 -20.71
N LEU A 3 -8.96 -44.26 -20.72
CA LEU A 3 -7.99 -44.86 -19.82
C LEU A 3 -6.58 -44.27 -19.99
N ASP A 4 -6.22 -43.90 -21.22
CA ASP A 4 -4.92 -43.30 -21.55
C ASP A 4 -4.79 -41.89 -20.95
N ARG A 5 -5.89 -41.14 -20.94
CA ARG A 5 -5.97 -39.81 -20.33
C ARG A 5 -5.79 -39.87 -18.81
N GLU A 6 -6.44 -40.83 -18.16
CA GLU A 6 -6.34 -41.04 -16.71
C GLU A 6 -4.93 -41.52 -16.30
N LEU A 7 -4.30 -42.38 -17.11
CA LEU A 7 -2.94 -42.84 -16.85
C LEU A 7 -1.93 -41.69 -16.95
N LYS A 8 -2.05 -40.86 -18.00
CA LYS A 8 -1.22 -39.66 -18.18
C LYS A 8 -1.42 -38.63 -17.07
N ARG A 9 -2.65 -38.49 -16.54
CA ARG A 9 -2.95 -37.65 -15.39
C ARG A 9 -2.17 -38.11 -14.17
N ARG A 10 -2.27 -39.40 -13.80
CA ARG A 10 -1.61 -39.97 -12.61
C ARG A 10 -0.09 -39.94 -12.66
N ILE A 11 0.51 -40.17 -13.83
CA ILE A 11 1.96 -40.05 -14.01
C ILE A 11 2.39 -38.60 -13.72
N ARG A 12 1.65 -37.61 -14.25
CA ARG A 12 1.94 -36.19 -14.03
C ARG A 12 1.76 -35.78 -12.58
N GLU A 13 0.69 -36.23 -11.91
CA GLU A 13 0.44 -35.96 -10.49
C GLU A 13 1.52 -36.56 -9.58
N ARG A 14 2.03 -37.75 -9.93
CA ARG A 14 3.17 -38.36 -9.24
C ARG A 14 4.45 -37.56 -9.43
N ASP A 15 4.70 -37.07 -10.64
CA ASP A 15 5.96 -36.41 -11.00
C ASP A 15 6.00 -34.93 -10.55
N THR A 16 4.85 -34.25 -10.44
CA THR A 16 4.77 -32.84 -10.01
C THR A 16 4.27 -32.64 -8.59
N GLY A 17 3.67 -33.65 -7.96
CA GLY A 17 3.07 -33.55 -6.62
C GLY A 17 1.77 -32.73 -6.56
N VAL A 18 1.23 -32.28 -7.71
CA VAL A 18 0.03 -31.43 -7.78
C VAL A 18 -1.11 -32.20 -8.45
N GLY A 19 -2.14 -32.53 -7.66
CA GLY A 19 -3.39 -33.09 -8.15
C GLY A 19 -4.29 -32.02 -8.76
N LEU A 20 -4.43 -32.01 -10.09
CA LEU A 20 -5.37 -31.12 -10.77
C LEU A 20 -6.77 -31.75 -10.70
N ARG A 21 -7.65 -31.14 -9.90
CA ARG A 21 -9.09 -31.46 -9.91
C ARG A 21 -9.65 -31.16 -11.31
N ASP A 22 -10.14 -32.19 -11.99
CA ASP A 22 -10.85 -32.05 -13.26
C ASP A 22 -12.02 -31.08 -13.12
N GLY A 23 -12.07 -30.04 -13.97
CA GLY A 23 -13.30 -29.33 -14.28
C GLY A 23 -13.53 -27.94 -13.67
N GLY A 24 -12.49 -27.19 -13.33
CA GLY A 24 -12.64 -25.77 -12.98
C GLY A 24 -11.80 -24.87 -13.86
N ILE A 25 -12.32 -24.45 -15.03
CA ILE A 25 -11.94 -23.11 -15.49
C ILE A 25 -12.40 -22.21 -14.36
N ILE A 26 -11.47 -21.62 -13.61
CA ILE A 26 -11.83 -20.56 -12.67
C ILE A 26 -12.38 -19.45 -13.56
N GLU A 27 -13.69 -19.37 -13.71
CA GLU A 27 -14.32 -18.18 -14.25
C GLU A 27 -14.12 -17.08 -13.22
N ILE A 28 -13.01 -16.34 -13.38
CA ILE A 28 -12.61 -15.19 -12.56
C ILE A 28 -13.75 -14.14 -12.52
N TRP A 29 -14.67 -14.20 -13.48
CA TRP A 29 -15.82 -13.32 -13.62
C TRP A 29 -17.18 -13.96 -13.35
N SER A 30 -17.22 -15.19 -12.82
CA SER A 30 -18.47 -15.82 -12.38
C SER A 30 -19.15 -14.98 -11.28
N PRO A 31 -20.47 -15.07 -11.11
CA PRO A 31 -21.17 -14.38 -10.02
C PRO A 31 -20.58 -14.68 -8.64
N GLU A 32 -20.15 -15.93 -8.40
CA GLU A 32 -19.55 -16.35 -7.13
C GLU A 32 -18.14 -15.78 -6.95
N ALA A 33 -17.29 -15.78 -8.00
CA ALA A 33 -15.98 -15.13 -7.94
C ALA A 33 -16.09 -13.62 -7.69
N LYS A 34 -17.05 -12.95 -8.35
CA LYS A 34 -17.34 -11.53 -8.12
C LYS A 34 -17.82 -11.27 -6.69
N LYS A 35 -18.67 -12.14 -6.14
CA LYS A 35 -19.14 -12.06 -4.75
C LYS A 35 -18.00 -12.27 -3.76
N ASN A 36 -17.14 -13.27 -3.97
CA ASN A 36 -15.99 -13.53 -3.10
C ASN A 36 -14.97 -12.40 -3.17
N LEU A 37 -14.72 -11.85 -4.37
CA LEU A 37 -13.86 -10.67 -4.54
C LEU A 37 -14.46 -9.44 -3.84
N PHE A 38 -15.78 -9.24 -3.95
CA PHE A 38 -16.48 -8.17 -3.23
C PHE A 38 -16.34 -8.34 -1.71
N LEU A 39 -16.54 -9.56 -1.19
CA LEU A 39 -16.39 -9.86 0.23
C LEU A 39 -14.95 -9.62 0.71
N TRP A 40 -13.95 -10.10 -0.02
CA TRP A 40 -12.55 -9.84 0.29
C TRP A 40 -12.23 -8.34 0.30
N ALA A 41 -12.72 -7.61 -0.71
CA ALA A 41 -12.47 -6.19 -0.90
C ALA A 41 -13.16 -5.29 0.14
N THR A 42 -14.26 -5.76 0.74
CA THR A 42 -15.07 -4.98 1.69
C THR A 42 -14.94 -5.46 3.14
N ASP A 43 -14.28 -6.60 3.36
CA ASP A 43 -14.06 -7.14 4.69
C ASP A 43 -12.60 -7.00 5.16
N ALA A 44 -12.13 -7.88 6.04
CA ALA A 44 -10.79 -7.84 6.63
C ALA A 44 -9.65 -8.06 5.63
N GLY A 45 -9.96 -8.54 4.41
CA GLY A 45 -8.97 -8.97 3.42
C GLY A 45 -8.17 -7.83 2.81
N ALA A 46 -8.84 -6.75 2.39
CA ALA A 46 -8.17 -5.56 1.87
C ALA A 46 -7.30 -4.89 2.94
N ASP A 47 -7.80 -4.77 4.17
CA ASP A 47 -7.06 -4.15 5.28
C ASP A 47 -5.82 -4.97 5.67
N ALA A 48 -5.96 -6.30 5.74
CA ALA A 48 -4.85 -7.19 6.00
C ALA A 48 -3.80 -7.07 4.89
N ALA A 49 -4.20 -7.15 3.62
CA ALA A 49 -3.29 -7.07 2.49
C ALA A 49 -2.48 -5.77 2.49
N GLN A 50 -3.14 -4.64 2.70
CA GLN A 50 -2.50 -3.32 2.70
C GLN A 50 -1.57 -3.14 3.90
N GLY A 51 -2.05 -3.45 5.12
CA GLY A 51 -1.24 -3.30 6.32
C GLY A 51 -0.04 -4.26 6.36
N MET A 52 -0.15 -5.44 5.74
CA MET A 52 0.99 -6.35 5.57
C MET A 52 2.06 -5.75 4.67
N LEU A 53 1.65 -5.23 3.50
CA LEU A 53 2.57 -4.64 2.51
C LEU A 53 3.13 -3.28 2.96
N ALA A 54 2.43 -2.58 3.86
CA ALA A 54 2.93 -1.35 4.48
C ALA A 54 3.87 -1.60 5.67
N GLY A 55 3.92 -2.83 6.20
CA GLY A 55 4.77 -3.21 7.33
C GLY A 55 5.92 -4.12 6.95
N GLY A 56 6.43 -4.89 7.91
CA GLY A 56 7.64 -5.71 7.74
C GLY A 56 7.58 -6.71 6.57
N LEU A 57 6.41 -7.30 6.30
CA LEU A 57 6.24 -8.24 5.18
C LEU A 57 6.42 -7.56 3.80
N GLY A 58 6.08 -6.27 3.69
CA GLY A 58 6.36 -5.49 2.48
C GLY A 58 7.86 -5.39 2.21
N HIS A 59 8.65 -5.13 3.25
CA HIS A 59 10.11 -5.07 3.12
C HIS A 59 10.72 -6.44 2.76
N GLU A 60 10.26 -7.53 3.37
CA GLU A 60 10.72 -8.88 3.01
C GLU A 60 10.41 -9.22 1.55
N LEU A 61 9.23 -8.84 1.07
CA LEU A 61 8.84 -8.99 -0.32
C LEU A 61 9.71 -8.13 -1.25
N ALA A 62 10.01 -6.88 -0.89
CA ALA A 62 10.91 -6.00 -1.66
C ALA A 62 12.30 -6.63 -1.80
N GLN A 63 12.86 -7.15 -0.71
CA GLN A 63 14.16 -7.82 -0.75
C GLN A 63 14.15 -9.09 -1.60
N TRP A 64 13.06 -9.87 -1.55
CA TRP A 64 12.92 -11.05 -2.39
C TRP A 64 12.83 -10.68 -3.88
N LEU A 65 12.01 -9.69 -4.22
CA LEU A 65 11.88 -9.19 -5.59
C LEU A 65 13.21 -8.64 -6.11
N ALA A 66 13.93 -7.88 -5.30
CA ALA A 66 15.23 -7.33 -5.69
C ALA A 66 16.25 -8.45 -5.98
N ARG A 67 16.32 -9.48 -5.13
CA ARG A 67 17.24 -10.61 -5.34
C ARG A 67 16.93 -11.43 -6.58
N GLU A 68 15.65 -11.59 -6.91
CA GLU A 68 15.22 -12.46 -8.02
C GLU A 68 15.21 -11.73 -9.37
N PHE A 69 14.88 -10.43 -9.37
CA PHE A 69 14.58 -9.70 -10.61
C PHE A 69 15.42 -8.44 -10.83
N ASN A 70 16.02 -7.83 -9.80
CA ASN A 70 16.84 -6.62 -9.97
C ASN A 70 18.30 -7.03 -10.24
N SER A 71 18.65 -7.20 -11.50
CA SER A 71 19.99 -7.56 -11.95
C SER A 71 20.25 -6.98 -13.33
N ASN A 72 21.51 -6.61 -13.59
CA ASN A 72 21.97 -6.12 -14.89
C ASN A 72 22.54 -7.26 -15.72
N PHE A 73 22.15 -7.32 -16.99
CA PHE A 73 22.47 -8.41 -17.90
C PHE A 73 23.20 -7.95 -19.16
N ASP A 74 23.01 -6.70 -19.60
CA ASP A 74 23.51 -6.29 -20.92
C ASP A 74 24.12 -4.87 -21.00
N LEU A 75 24.27 -4.37 -22.23
CA LEU A 75 24.88 -3.07 -22.52
C LEU A 75 23.92 -1.91 -22.27
N TYR A 76 22.60 -2.11 -22.40
CA TYR A 76 21.60 -1.08 -22.12
C TYR A 76 21.53 -0.83 -20.61
N ASP A 77 21.64 -1.89 -19.81
CA ASP A 77 21.70 -1.79 -18.35
C ASP A 77 22.90 -0.98 -17.89
N LYS A 78 24.05 -1.23 -18.50
CA LYS A 78 25.27 -0.46 -18.23
C LYS A 78 25.15 0.99 -18.67
N ALA A 79 24.34 1.28 -19.69
CA ALA A 79 24.13 2.63 -20.19
C ALA A 79 23.23 3.42 -19.23
N ILE A 80 22.12 2.83 -18.78
CA ILE A 80 21.23 3.42 -17.77
C ILE A 80 22.02 3.64 -16.46
N ASP A 81 22.68 2.62 -15.93
CA ASP A 81 23.45 2.73 -14.68
C ASP A 81 24.80 3.42 -14.84
N SER A 82 25.13 3.97 -16.01
CA SER A 82 26.49 4.46 -16.29
C SER A 82 26.96 5.53 -15.30
N ILE A 83 26.08 6.42 -14.86
CA ILE A 83 26.42 7.46 -13.88
C ILE A 83 26.69 6.83 -12.52
N TYR A 84 25.81 5.96 -12.03
CA TYR A 84 26.01 5.24 -10.78
C TYR A 84 27.27 4.37 -10.80
N ASN A 85 27.50 3.58 -11.86
CA ASN A 85 28.67 2.72 -12.00
C ASN A 85 30.00 3.50 -11.97
N ASN A 86 30.01 4.71 -12.54
CA ASN A 86 31.21 5.55 -12.58
C ASN A 86 31.43 6.36 -11.29
N THR A 87 30.36 6.86 -10.67
CA THR A 87 30.46 7.87 -9.61
C THR A 87 30.04 7.35 -8.23
N HIS A 88 29.27 6.26 -8.21
CA HIS A 88 28.58 5.73 -7.03
C HIS A 88 27.70 6.78 -6.32
N ILE A 89 27.18 7.76 -7.09
CA ILE A 89 26.37 8.85 -6.56
C ILE A 89 25.13 8.30 -5.85
N GLY A 90 24.88 8.79 -4.63
CA GLY A 90 23.73 8.35 -3.82
C GLY A 90 23.84 6.95 -3.21
N GLY A 91 24.78 6.12 -3.64
CA GLY A 91 24.82 4.71 -3.26
C GLY A 91 23.58 3.95 -3.75
N SER A 92 23.52 2.66 -3.41
CA SER A 92 22.44 1.76 -3.87
C SER A 92 21.04 2.22 -3.47
N LEU A 93 20.89 2.99 -2.39
CA LEU A 93 19.60 3.42 -1.86
C LEU A 93 19.00 4.63 -2.57
N TYR A 94 19.81 5.50 -3.17
CA TYR A 94 19.33 6.79 -3.68
C TYR A 94 19.62 7.03 -5.16
N HIS A 95 20.48 6.25 -5.80
CA HIS A 95 20.91 6.51 -7.18
C HIS A 95 19.75 6.57 -8.18
N HIS A 96 18.75 5.68 -8.07
CA HIS A 96 17.53 5.71 -8.88
C HIS A 96 16.74 7.03 -8.84
N LEU A 97 16.98 7.89 -7.85
CA LEU A 97 16.34 9.20 -7.75
C LEU A 97 17.26 10.34 -8.20
N ILE A 98 18.59 10.14 -8.14
CA ILE A 98 19.55 11.25 -8.17
C ILE A 98 20.65 11.19 -9.21
N ASP A 99 20.85 10.06 -9.88
CA ASP A 99 21.86 9.97 -10.93
C ASP A 99 21.38 10.52 -12.28
N GLY A 100 20.06 10.67 -12.44
CA GLY A 100 19.44 11.28 -13.61
C GLY A 100 19.11 10.33 -14.75
N HIS A 101 19.16 9.00 -14.56
CA HIS A 101 18.93 8.02 -15.64
C HIS A 101 17.72 7.07 -15.41
N HIS A 102 17.03 7.12 -14.27
CA HIS A 102 15.97 6.13 -13.93
C HIS A 102 14.53 6.67 -14.00
N SER A 103 14.29 7.79 -14.70
CA SER A 103 12.93 8.15 -15.15
C SER A 103 12.67 7.64 -16.57
N ILE A 104 11.41 7.53 -16.99
CA ILE A 104 11.04 7.01 -18.33
C ILE A 104 11.77 7.77 -19.44
N TYR A 105 11.81 9.09 -19.32
CA TYR A 105 12.43 9.94 -20.34
C TYR A 105 13.95 9.80 -20.34
N GLU A 106 14.56 9.79 -19.16
CA GLU A 106 16.01 9.75 -19.01
C GLU A 106 16.59 8.37 -19.34
N ALA A 107 15.93 7.28 -18.92
CA ALA A 107 16.32 5.93 -19.29
C ALA A 107 16.28 5.73 -20.80
N TYR A 108 15.23 6.23 -21.47
CA TYR A 108 15.15 6.24 -22.92
C TYR A 108 16.31 7.02 -23.56
N GLN A 109 16.69 8.18 -23.00
CA GLN A 109 17.86 8.92 -23.49
C GLN A 109 19.17 8.14 -23.29
N ALA A 110 19.32 7.43 -22.18
CA ALA A 110 20.53 6.68 -21.85
C ALA A 110 20.72 5.46 -22.76
N VAL A 111 19.64 4.80 -23.15
CA VAL A 111 19.70 3.65 -24.08
C VAL A 111 19.73 4.05 -25.54
N ARG A 112 19.39 5.31 -25.86
CA ARG A 112 19.42 5.80 -27.23
C ARG A 112 20.84 5.71 -27.76
N ASP A 113 20.97 5.19 -28.98
CA ASP A 113 22.26 5.09 -29.67
C ASP A 113 23.25 4.07 -29.03
N VAL A 114 22.81 3.22 -28.09
CA VAL A 114 23.65 2.13 -27.53
C VAL A 114 24.09 1.14 -28.61
N SER A 115 23.22 0.85 -29.58
CA SER A 115 23.54 0.05 -30.75
C SER A 115 23.09 0.75 -32.05
N PRO A 116 23.97 0.81 -33.08
CA PRO A 116 23.68 1.53 -34.33
C PRO A 116 22.60 0.85 -35.18
N ASN A 117 22.21 -0.38 -34.84
CA ASN A 117 21.20 -1.15 -35.57
C ASN A 117 19.86 -1.18 -34.84
N ASP A 118 19.72 -0.46 -33.73
CA ASP A 118 18.51 -0.49 -32.94
C ASP A 118 17.38 0.29 -33.63
N SER A 119 16.18 -0.26 -33.50
CA SER A 119 14.97 0.48 -33.79
C SER A 119 14.52 1.24 -32.54
N PHE A 120 13.76 2.31 -32.75
CA PHE A 120 13.09 3.03 -31.65
C PHE A 120 12.35 2.10 -30.66
N PHE A 121 11.67 1.06 -31.15
CA PHE A 121 10.94 0.12 -30.30
C PHE A 121 11.86 -0.76 -29.45
N ARG A 122 13.07 -1.05 -29.95
CA ARG A 122 14.08 -1.80 -29.20
C ARG A 122 14.58 -0.97 -28.03
N GLU A 123 14.96 0.28 -28.28
CA GLU A 123 15.40 1.23 -27.24
C GLU A 123 14.32 1.43 -26.17
N LEU A 124 13.07 1.66 -26.59
CA LEU A 124 11.96 1.82 -25.65
C LEU A 124 11.70 0.56 -24.81
N TYR A 125 11.81 -0.62 -25.42
CA TYR A 125 11.65 -1.90 -24.70
C TYR A 125 12.75 -2.09 -23.66
N GLU A 126 14.01 -1.85 -24.00
CA GLU A 126 15.14 -2.00 -23.08
C GLU A 126 15.06 -0.98 -21.93
N ALA A 127 14.72 0.28 -22.20
CA ALA A 127 14.47 1.25 -21.15
C ALA A 127 13.32 0.84 -20.22
N ALA A 128 12.20 0.38 -20.78
CA ALA A 128 11.04 -0.01 -19.98
C ALA A 128 11.29 -1.28 -19.15
N GLU A 129 12.02 -2.25 -19.71
CA GLU A 129 12.36 -3.51 -19.05
C GLU A 129 13.35 -3.26 -17.90
N HIS A 130 14.36 -2.42 -18.10
CA HIS A 130 15.27 -2.00 -17.05
C HIS A 130 14.55 -1.27 -15.90
N LEU A 131 13.75 -0.25 -16.23
CA LEU A 131 12.95 0.48 -15.22
C LEU A 131 11.98 -0.44 -14.48
N PHE A 132 11.42 -1.44 -15.16
CA PHE A 132 10.57 -2.42 -14.49
C PHE A 132 11.36 -3.23 -13.45
N ARG A 133 12.61 -3.61 -13.73
CA ARG A 133 13.48 -4.29 -12.75
C ARG A 133 13.92 -3.36 -11.62
N ASP A 134 14.15 -2.08 -11.90
CA ASP A 134 14.47 -1.10 -10.85
C ASP A 134 13.28 -0.85 -9.92
N MET A 135 12.06 -0.86 -10.45
CA MET A 135 10.84 -0.87 -9.65
C MET A 135 10.74 -2.12 -8.74
N LEU A 136 11.39 -3.22 -9.10
CA LEU A 136 11.47 -4.42 -8.26
C LEU A 136 12.65 -4.39 -7.26
N SER A 137 13.46 -3.32 -7.24
CA SER A 137 14.47 -3.09 -6.20
C SER A 137 13.85 -2.72 -4.85
N VAL A 138 14.66 -2.70 -3.80
CA VAL A 138 14.21 -2.24 -2.47
C VAL A 138 13.93 -0.75 -2.46
N SER A 139 14.80 0.05 -3.11
CA SER A 139 14.67 1.52 -3.19
C SER A 139 13.60 1.98 -4.19
N GLY A 140 13.12 1.09 -5.07
CA GLY A 140 12.16 1.45 -6.11
C GLY A 140 12.69 2.50 -7.10
N ILE A 141 11.79 3.11 -7.87
CA ILE A 141 12.12 4.19 -8.82
C ILE A 141 11.13 5.33 -8.76
N ASN A 142 11.53 6.50 -9.25
CA ASN A 142 10.59 7.53 -9.66
C ASN A 142 10.51 7.56 -11.20
N PRO A 143 9.46 6.99 -11.82
CA PRO A 143 9.39 6.93 -13.28
C PRO A 143 9.14 8.30 -13.93
N LEU A 144 8.81 9.33 -13.14
CA LEU A 144 8.38 10.63 -13.65
C LEU A 144 9.53 11.64 -13.75
N PHE A 145 10.47 11.61 -12.82
CA PHE A 145 11.58 12.57 -12.76
C PHE A 145 12.74 12.07 -11.90
N SER A 146 13.92 12.61 -12.15
CA SER A 146 15.07 12.58 -11.25
C SER A 146 15.33 13.97 -10.65
N MET A 147 16.17 14.06 -9.63
CA MET A 147 16.61 15.33 -9.05
C MET A 147 18.09 15.32 -8.68
N SER A 148 18.76 16.47 -8.67
CA SER A 148 20.17 16.49 -8.25
C SER A 148 20.33 16.09 -6.79
N GLN A 149 21.45 15.45 -6.45
CA GLN A 149 21.79 15.09 -5.08
C GLN A 149 21.76 16.31 -4.13
N GLU A 150 22.19 17.49 -4.61
CA GLU A 150 22.12 18.73 -3.85
C GLU A 150 20.67 19.12 -3.52
N THR A 151 19.77 19.04 -4.50
CA THR A 151 18.34 19.34 -4.30
C THR A 151 17.72 18.36 -3.32
N PHE A 152 17.98 17.07 -3.49
CA PHE A 152 17.50 16.03 -2.58
C PHE A 152 17.98 16.26 -1.14
N ASN A 153 19.27 16.58 -0.97
CA ASN A 153 19.84 16.87 0.35
C ASN A 153 19.19 18.11 0.98
N LYS A 154 19.00 19.20 0.23
CA LYS A 154 18.34 20.42 0.75
C LYS A 154 16.90 20.15 1.21
N ILE A 155 16.13 19.39 0.44
CA ILE A 155 14.76 19.02 0.83
C ILE A 155 14.80 18.14 2.09
N SER A 156 15.70 17.15 2.13
CA SER A 156 15.87 16.29 3.30
C SER A 156 16.28 17.08 4.56
N GLU A 157 17.19 18.05 4.44
CA GLU A 157 17.62 18.90 5.54
C GLU A 157 16.49 19.80 6.04
N TRP A 158 15.70 20.36 5.11
CA TRP A 158 14.54 21.17 5.44
C TRP A 158 13.43 20.37 6.16
N LEU A 159 13.24 19.11 5.78
CA LEU A 159 12.24 18.22 6.37
C LEU A 159 12.70 17.50 7.65
N SER A 160 14.01 17.40 7.89
CA SER A 160 14.56 16.69 9.05
C SER A 160 14.05 17.21 10.40
N PRO A 161 13.88 18.52 10.65
CA PRO A 161 13.28 19.03 11.89
C PRO A 161 11.83 18.59 12.12
N LEU A 162 11.11 18.19 11.07
CA LEU A 162 9.75 17.66 11.14
C LEU A 162 9.71 16.15 11.41
N GLY A 163 10.87 15.52 11.63
CA GLY A 163 11.00 14.08 11.89
C GLY A 163 11.01 13.21 10.62
N VAL A 164 11.04 13.82 9.43
CA VAL A 164 11.15 13.09 8.16
C VAL A 164 12.62 12.76 7.90
N SER A 165 12.94 11.47 7.92
CA SER A 165 14.30 11.02 7.60
C SER A 165 14.56 11.11 6.09
N LYS A 166 15.84 11.20 5.72
CA LYS A 166 16.27 11.15 4.31
C LYS A 166 15.82 9.87 3.61
N MET A 167 15.84 8.74 4.32
CA MET A 167 15.37 7.45 3.82
C MET A 167 13.87 7.47 3.56
N TYR A 168 13.08 7.97 4.51
CA TYR A 168 11.64 8.10 4.33
C TYR A 168 11.29 9.04 3.17
N LEU A 169 12.03 10.13 3.00
CA LEU A 169 11.85 11.03 1.85
C LEU A 169 12.14 10.32 0.53
N ALA A 170 13.16 9.46 0.46
CA ALA A 170 13.43 8.66 -0.73
C ALA A 170 12.24 7.74 -1.01
N ASP A 171 11.82 6.94 -0.02
CA ASP A 171 10.68 6.02 -0.14
C ASP A 171 9.41 6.78 -0.59
N ALA A 172 9.15 7.97 -0.04
CA ALA A 172 8.02 8.84 -0.42
C ALA A 172 8.05 9.37 -1.86
N LEU A 173 9.22 9.36 -2.49
CA LEU A 173 9.43 9.86 -3.85
C LEU A 173 9.64 8.73 -4.86
N THR A 174 9.80 7.50 -4.41
CA THR A 174 9.99 6.32 -5.25
C THR A 174 8.82 5.36 -5.10
N VAL A 175 8.70 4.42 -6.02
CA VAL A 175 7.75 3.33 -5.91
C VAL A 175 8.44 2.00 -6.19
N ASN A 176 8.20 1.01 -5.33
CA ASN A 176 8.70 -0.35 -5.47
C ASN A 176 7.57 -1.38 -5.70
N GLY A 177 7.96 -2.64 -5.93
CA GLY A 177 7.04 -3.74 -6.21
C GLY A 177 5.92 -3.92 -5.16
N PRO A 178 6.24 -4.05 -3.86
CA PRO A 178 5.23 -4.13 -2.79
C PRO A 178 4.28 -2.94 -2.75
N GLU A 179 4.78 -1.73 -3.05
CA GLU A 179 3.97 -0.52 -3.05
C GLU A 179 2.97 -0.47 -4.20
N ILE A 180 3.39 -0.89 -5.41
CA ILE A 180 2.49 -1.07 -6.55
C ILE A 180 1.44 -2.13 -6.25
N LEU A 181 1.86 -3.28 -5.71
CA LEU A 181 0.95 -4.36 -5.35
C LEU A 181 -0.07 -3.90 -4.29
N GLY A 182 0.40 -3.23 -3.24
CA GLY A 182 -0.43 -2.65 -2.20
C GLY A 182 -1.40 -1.61 -2.75
N GLY A 183 -0.91 -0.71 -3.61
CA GLY A 183 -1.73 0.28 -4.32
C GLY A 183 -2.83 -0.36 -5.16
N PHE A 184 -2.49 -1.38 -5.94
CA PHE A 184 -3.44 -2.09 -6.78
C PHE A 184 -4.53 -2.82 -5.97
N LEU A 185 -4.12 -3.57 -4.94
CA LEU A 185 -5.03 -4.25 -4.02
C LEU A 185 -5.96 -3.28 -3.28
N SER A 186 -5.51 -2.04 -3.08
CA SER A 186 -6.28 -0.96 -2.45
C SER A 186 -7.32 -0.33 -3.36
N ILE A 187 -7.00 -0.17 -4.64
CA ILE A 187 -7.87 0.47 -5.62
C ILE A 187 -9.02 -0.45 -6.05
N ILE A 188 -8.80 -1.78 -6.08
CA ILE A 188 -9.83 -2.77 -6.46
C ILE A 188 -11.16 -2.56 -5.70
N PRO A 189 -11.19 -2.46 -4.35
CA PRO A 189 -12.42 -2.15 -3.61
C PRO A 189 -13.18 -0.92 -4.13
N PHE A 190 -12.48 0.17 -4.48
CA PHE A 190 -13.10 1.36 -5.03
C PHE A 190 -13.71 1.13 -6.42
N LEU A 191 -13.01 0.38 -7.28
CA LEU A 191 -13.51 0.02 -8.61
C LEU A 191 -14.77 -0.84 -8.53
N ILE A 192 -14.79 -1.79 -7.60
CA ILE A 192 -15.94 -2.66 -7.35
C ILE A 192 -17.13 -1.88 -6.78
N ALA A 193 -16.87 -0.97 -5.83
CA ALA A 193 -17.91 -0.17 -5.18
C ALA A 193 -18.48 0.96 -6.06
N ARG A 194 -17.90 1.23 -7.24
CA ARG A 194 -18.22 2.38 -8.11
C ARG A 194 -19.70 2.53 -8.48
N LYS A 195 -20.48 1.44 -8.62
CA LYS A 195 -21.89 1.52 -9.05
C LYS A 195 -22.86 1.95 -7.95
N LYS A 196 -22.52 1.73 -6.68
CA LYS A 196 -23.27 2.17 -5.49
C LYS A 196 -22.27 2.37 -4.34
N PRO A 197 -21.51 3.48 -4.35
CA PRO A 197 -20.45 3.68 -3.39
C PRO A 197 -21.06 3.79 -1.99
N ASN A 198 -20.78 2.82 -1.13
CA ASN A 198 -21.07 2.95 0.29
C ASN A 198 -20.09 3.99 0.85
N LYS A 199 -20.59 5.20 1.13
CA LYS A 199 -19.78 6.32 1.62
C LYS A 199 -19.00 5.98 2.89
N SER A 200 -19.56 5.19 3.80
CA SER A 200 -18.88 4.74 5.02
C SER A 200 -17.73 3.78 4.70
N MET A 201 -17.90 2.91 3.71
CA MET A 201 -16.83 2.03 3.22
C MET A 201 -15.72 2.84 2.55
N MET A 202 -16.07 3.81 1.71
CA MET A 202 -15.09 4.69 1.04
C MET A 202 -14.27 5.47 2.08
N ALA A 203 -14.92 6.08 3.07
CA ALA A 203 -14.24 6.79 4.16
C ALA A 203 -13.34 5.84 4.98
N TYR A 204 -13.84 4.65 5.32
CA TYR A 204 -13.06 3.62 6.02
C TYR A 204 -11.78 3.25 5.27
N LEU A 205 -11.92 2.87 4.01
CA LEU A 205 -10.80 2.49 3.14
C LEU A 205 -9.83 3.66 2.93
N SER A 206 -10.32 4.90 2.87
CA SER A 206 -9.47 6.10 2.75
C SER A 206 -8.59 6.29 3.99
N GLY A 207 -9.14 6.07 5.19
CA GLY A 207 -8.34 6.15 6.43
C GLY A 207 -7.31 5.03 6.54
N SER A 208 -7.67 3.81 6.11
CA SER A 208 -6.76 2.67 5.99
C SER A 208 -5.59 2.98 5.04
N MET A 209 -5.89 3.40 3.80
CA MET A 209 -4.88 3.74 2.79
C MET A 209 -4.01 4.92 3.21
N ALA A 210 -4.58 5.97 3.81
CA ALA A 210 -3.81 7.13 4.28
C ALA A 210 -2.79 6.73 5.34
N LEU A 211 -3.18 5.88 6.31
CA LEU A 211 -2.24 5.38 7.31
C LEU A 211 -1.17 4.49 6.67
N CYS A 212 -1.55 3.55 5.81
CA CYS A 212 -0.59 2.69 5.12
C CYS A 212 0.39 3.50 4.27
N ALA A 213 -0.07 4.53 3.59
CA ALA A 213 0.77 5.42 2.79
C ALA A 213 1.81 6.15 3.64
N VAL A 214 1.39 6.69 4.80
CA VAL A 214 2.31 7.37 5.74
C VAL A 214 3.23 6.36 6.42
N ALA A 215 2.76 5.18 6.76
CA ALA A 215 3.58 4.18 7.44
C ALA A 215 4.68 3.62 6.54
N SER A 216 4.40 3.45 5.24
CA SER A 216 5.32 2.81 4.30
C SER A 216 6.00 3.77 3.32
N GLY A 217 5.69 5.07 3.37
CA GLY A 217 6.13 6.02 2.35
C GLY A 217 5.45 5.84 0.98
N ASN A 218 4.40 5.03 0.83
CA ASN A 218 3.90 4.67 -0.49
C ASN A 218 3.19 5.83 -1.22
N PRO A 219 3.74 6.35 -2.34
CA PRO A 219 3.16 7.50 -3.05
C PRO A 219 1.88 7.16 -3.83
N VAL A 220 1.58 5.89 -4.08
CA VAL A 220 0.39 5.43 -4.83
C VAL A 220 -0.88 5.49 -3.98
N LEU A 221 -0.75 5.22 -2.67
CA LEU A 221 -1.90 5.12 -1.77
C LEU A 221 -2.50 6.48 -1.40
N LEU A 222 -1.69 7.54 -1.32
CA LEU A 222 -2.19 8.88 -0.97
C LEU A 222 -3.24 9.42 -1.96
N PRO A 223 -3.01 9.39 -3.29
CA PRO A 223 -4.03 9.78 -4.26
C PRO A 223 -5.32 8.93 -4.17
N ALA A 224 -5.18 7.62 -3.94
CA ALA A 224 -6.34 6.74 -3.78
C ALA A 224 -7.15 7.09 -2.52
N ALA A 225 -6.48 7.33 -1.39
CA ALA A 225 -7.10 7.78 -0.15
C ALA A 225 -7.82 9.13 -0.34
N ALA A 226 -7.17 10.09 -1.01
CA ALA A 226 -7.76 11.39 -1.31
C ALA A 226 -9.02 11.27 -2.19
N TYR A 227 -9.01 10.38 -3.19
CA TYR A 227 -10.17 10.10 -4.02
C TYR A 227 -11.35 9.53 -3.21
N GLY A 228 -11.10 8.53 -2.36
CA GLY A 228 -12.14 7.95 -1.51
C GLY A 228 -12.72 8.95 -0.51
N MET A 229 -11.87 9.81 0.07
CA MET A 229 -12.29 10.91 0.94
C MET A 229 -13.18 11.91 0.19
N TYR A 230 -12.74 12.35 -0.99
CA TYR A 230 -13.50 13.24 -1.87
C TYR A 230 -14.89 12.66 -2.19
N LYS A 231 -14.96 11.40 -2.62
CA LYS A 231 -16.22 10.71 -2.91
C LYS A 231 -17.14 10.63 -1.70
N SER A 232 -16.59 10.36 -0.52
CA SER A 232 -17.38 10.27 0.71
C SER A 232 -18.01 11.60 1.11
N VAL A 233 -17.27 12.70 0.99
CA VAL A 233 -17.73 14.05 1.38
C VAL A 233 -18.64 14.67 0.33
N LYS A 234 -18.18 14.76 -0.93
CA LYS A 234 -18.87 15.53 -1.98
C LYS A 234 -20.04 14.79 -2.60
N GLU A 235 -19.92 13.48 -2.81
CA GLU A 235 -20.98 12.69 -3.45
C GLU A 235 -21.83 11.91 -2.44
N GLY A 236 -21.23 11.55 -1.30
CA GLY A 236 -21.93 10.88 -0.21
C GLY A 236 -22.61 11.82 0.79
N GLU A 237 -22.39 13.14 0.69
CA GLU A 237 -22.86 14.15 1.66
C GLU A 237 -22.52 13.75 3.11
N MET A 238 -21.33 13.20 3.34
CA MET A 238 -20.90 12.77 4.67
C MET A 238 -20.44 13.98 5.50
N SER A 239 -20.92 14.07 6.74
CA SER A 239 -20.45 15.08 7.69
C SER A 239 -19.00 14.83 8.12
N TRP A 240 -18.28 15.88 8.50
CA TRP A 240 -16.90 15.78 8.99
C TRP A 240 -16.74 14.78 10.14
N LYS A 241 -17.68 14.78 11.10
CA LYS A 241 -17.67 13.84 12.24
C LYS A 241 -17.77 12.38 11.77
N SER A 242 -18.66 12.09 10.82
CA SER A 242 -18.83 10.75 10.27
C SER A 242 -17.63 10.32 9.43
N LEU A 243 -17.03 11.25 8.70
CA LEU A 243 -15.81 11.03 7.92
C LEU A 243 -14.65 10.62 8.81
N VAL A 244 -14.32 11.44 9.81
CA VAL A 244 -13.23 11.19 10.76
C VAL A 244 -13.45 9.86 11.49
N TYR A 245 -14.69 9.57 11.90
CA TYR A 245 -15.04 8.32 12.56
C TYR A 245 -14.77 7.09 11.67
N HIS A 246 -15.25 7.09 10.42
CA HIS A 246 -15.03 5.95 9.53
C HIS A 246 -13.57 5.82 9.10
N MET A 247 -12.90 6.93 8.76
CA MET A 247 -11.46 6.92 8.47
C MET A 247 -10.65 6.40 9.66
N GLY A 248 -10.96 6.86 10.86
CA GLY A 248 -10.29 6.43 12.10
C GLY A 248 -10.41 4.93 12.33
N LYS A 249 -11.56 4.31 12.04
CA LYS A 249 -11.70 2.85 12.08
C LYS A 249 -10.74 2.13 11.13
N GLY A 250 -10.69 2.58 9.87
CA GLY A 250 -9.80 1.99 8.88
C GLY A 250 -8.34 2.12 9.30
N ALA A 251 -7.95 3.28 9.81
CA ALA A 251 -6.63 3.52 10.37
C ALA A 251 -6.32 2.59 11.57
N ILE A 252 -7.24 2.42 12.51
CA ILE A 252 -7.02 1.53 13.68
C ILE A 252 -6.79 0.07 13.24
N VAL A 253 -7.62 -0.43 12.31
CA VAL A 253 -7.49 -1.80 11.82
C VAL A 253 -6.15 -2.00 11.12
N SER A 254 -5.83 -1.14 10.14
CA SER A 254 -4.58 -1.25 9.38
C SER A 254 -3.34 -0.98 10.22
N GLY A 255 -3.40 -0.04 11.16
CA GLY A 255 -2.32 0.20 12.12
C GLY A 255 -2.03 -1.01 13.00
N SER A 256 -3.08 -1.73 13.42
CA SER A 256 -2.91 -2.98 14.16
C SER A 256 -2.27 -4.07 13.29
N VAL A 257 -2.65 -4.16 12.01
CA VAL A 257 -2.04 -5.09 11.05
C VAL A 257 -0.57 -4.76 10.82
N ILE A 258 -0.22 -3.48 10.62
CA ILE A 258 1.16 -3.00 10.44
C ILE A 258 2.01 -3.37 11.66
N ALA A 259 1.48 -3.14 12.87
CA ALA A 259 2.18 -3.48 14.11
C ALA A 259 2.51 -4.98 14.19
N ILE A 260 1.55 -5.85 13.83
CA ILE A 260 1.74 -7.31 13.85
C ILE A 260 2.65 -7.79 12.73
N SER A 261 2.53 -7.24 11.51
CA SER A 261 3.38 -7.62 10.37
C SER A 261 4.85 -7.21 10.57
N SER A 262 5.10 -6.24 11.46
CA SER A 262 6.44 -5.75 11.79
C SER A 262 7.16 -6.58 12.86
N LEU A 263 6.52 -7.61 13.45
CA LEU A 263 7.13 -8.45 14.49
C LEU A 263 8.19 -9.44 13.99
N GLY A 264 8.52 -9.45 12.69
CA GLY A 264 9.59 -10.29 12.13
C GLY A 264 9.31 -11.80 12.20
N ALA A 265 8.03 -12.20 12.16
CA ALA A 265 7.63 -13.60 12.11
C ALA A 265 7.85 -14.18 10.69
N PRO A 266 8.03 -15.50 10.53
CA PRO A 266 8.04 -16.15 9.22
C PRO A 266 6.84 -15.72 8.38
N VAL A 267 7.04 -15.45 7.08
CA VAL A 267 6.04 -14.88 6.16
C VAL A 267 4.62 -15.46 6.35
N TRP A 268 4.49 -16.79 6.38
CA TRP A 268 3.20 -17.46 6.52
C TRP A 268 2.52 -17.19 7.89
N LEU A 269 3.30 -17.09 8.97
CA LEU A 269 2.81 -16.70 10.29
C LEU A 269 2.43 -15.23 10.31
N GLY A 270 3.26 -14.36 9.72
CA GLY A 270 2.97 -12.95 9.57
C GLY A 270 1.64 -12.73 8.85
N ILE A 271 1.44 -13.39 7.71
CA ILE A 271 0.19 -13.34 6.94
C ILE A 271 -1.00 -13.80 7.79
N THR A 272 -0.90 -14.99 8.40
CA THR A 272 -1.99 -15.55 9.21
C THR A 272 -2.34 -14.63 10.39
N ALA A 273 -1.34 -14.10 11.08
CA ALA A 273 -1.51 -13.20 12.20
C ALA A 273 -2.12 -11.87 11.78
N SER A 274 -1.73 -11.32 10.63
CA SER A 274 -2.30 -10.09 10.06
C SER A 274 -3.77 -10.25 9.69
N PHE A 275 -4.17 -11.36 9.07
CA PHE A 275 -5.59 -11.64 8.80
C PHE A 275 -6.38 -11.81 10.10
N ALA A 276 -5.87 -12.60 11.06
CA ALA A 276 -6.52 -12.80 12.34
C ALA A 276 -6.68 -11.47 13.10
N THR A 277 -5.66 -10.62 13.07
CA THR A 277 -5.67 -9.28 13.71
C THR A 277 -6.70 -8.37 13.06
N SER A 278 -6.73 -8.30 11.73
CA SER A 278 -7.72 -7.50 10.99
C SER A 278 -9.15 -7.89 11.38
N ILE A 279 -9.44 -9.20 11.40
CA ILE A 279 -10.75 -9.74 11.80
C ILE A 279 -11.04 -9.40 13.27
N ALA A 280 -10.10 -9.67 14.18
CA ALA A 280 -10.30 -9.51 15.62
C ALA A 280 -10.50 -8.04 16.01
N VAL A 281 -9.69 -7.12 15.48
CA VAL A 281 -9.79 -5.68 15.77
C VAL A 281 -11.10 -5.12 15.21
N LYS A 282 -11.45 -5.48 13.98
CA LYS A 282 -12.72 -5.04 13.36
C LYS A 282 -13.94 -5.56 14.13
N ALA A 283 -13.92 -6.82 14.57
CA ALA A 283 -14.95 -7.39 15.43
C ALA A 283 -15.01 -6.70 16.80
N GLY A 284 -13.85 -6.42 17.40
CA GLY A 284 -13.73 -5.70 18.66
C GLY A 284 -14.29 -4.28 18.61
N LEU A 285 -13.95 -3.51 17.57
CA LEU A 285 -14.52 -2.17 17.34
C LEU A 285 -16.06 -2.22 17.23
N THR A 286 -16.58 -3.19 16.49
CA THR A 286 -18.04 -3.38 16.34
C THR A 286 -18.70 -3.77 17.67
N ALA A 287 -18.04 -4.61 18.48
CA ALA A 287 -18.54 -5.00 19.80
C ALA A 287 -18.53 -3.81 20.78
N ALA A 288 -17.46 -3.02 20.77
CA ALA A 288 -17.33 -1.81 21.58
C ALA A 288 -18.43 -0.79 21.25
N GLU A 289 -18.78 -0.65 19.98
CA GLU A 289 -19.87 0.22 19.53
C GLU A 289 -21.23 -0.22 20.05
N LYS A 290 -21.55 -1.51 19.89
CA LYS A 290 -22.80 -2.07 20.42
C LYS A 290 -22.87 -1.95 21.94
N ALA A 291 -21.73 -2.06 22.64
CA ALA A 291 -21.68 -1.85 24.08
C ALA A 291 -21.89 -0.37 24.42
N TRP A 292 -21.24 0.54 23.70
CA TRP A 292 -21.40 1.99 23.88
C TRP A 292 -22.83 2.44 23.64
N GLU A 293 -23.52 1.95 22.60
CA GLU A 293 -24.94 2.27 22.35
C GLU A 293 -25.85 1.86 23.52
N LYS A 294 -25.49 0.80 24.26
CA LYS A 294 -26.23 0.35 25.44
C LYS A 294 -25.89 1.15 26.70
N VAL A 295 -24.63 1.55 26.85
CA VAL A 295 -24.12 2.25 28.05
C VAL A 295 -24.33 3.75 27.97
N HIS A 296 -24.17 4.35 26.79
CA HIS A 296 -24.21 5.79 26.57
C HIS A 296 -25.52 6.44 27.03
N PRO A 297 -26.72 5.89 26.78
CA PRO A 297 -27.96 6.47 27.30
C PRO A 297 -27.98 6.55 28.83
N ASN A 298 -27.50 5.50 29.50
CA ASN A 298 -27.41 5.48 30.95
C ASN A 298 -26.33 6.44 31.47
N PHE A 299 -25.20 6.54 30.77
CA PHE A 299 -24.13 7.47 31.09
C PHE A 299 -24.55 8.94 30.86
N SER A 300 -25.25 9.25 29.77
CA SER A 300 -25.76 10.59 29.48
C SER A 300 -26.81 11.01 30.49
N ASN A 301 -27.65 10.07 30.94
CA ASN A 301 -28.62 10.32 32.00
C ASN A 301 -27.90 10.59 33.33
N VAL A 302 -26.88 9.81 33.70
CA VAL A 302 -26.06 10.06 34.90
C VAL A 302 -25.37 11.43 34.85
N VAL A 303 -24.81 11.82 33.70
CA VAL A 303 -24.18 13.13 33.52
C VAL A 303 -25.21 14.28 33.58
N GLN A 304 -26.43 14.07 33.10
CA GLN A 304 -27.52 15.05 33.19
C GLN A 304 -28.14 15.13 34.60
N GLU A 305 -28.20 14.02 35.33
CA GLU A 305 -28.74 13.93 36.69
C GLU A 305 -27.73 14.36 37.77
N MET A 306 -26.44 14.50 37.42
CA MET A 306 -25.39 14.99 38.31
C MET A 306 -24.81 16.34 37.85
N PRO A 307 -25.56 17.46 37.98
CA PRO A 307 -25.19 18.76 37.42
C PRO A 307 -23.85 19.32 37.94
N ARG A 308 -23.40 18.93 39.15
CA ARG A 308 -22.08 19.32 39.69
C ARG A 308 -20.90 18.63 39.00
N ILE A 309 -21.10 17.40 38.53
CA ILE A 309 -20.08 16.66 37.77
C ILE A 309 -20.10 17.12 36.32
N SER A 310 -21.30 17.37 35.76
CA SER A 310 -21.47 17.93 34.42
C SER A 310 -20.83 19.32 34.29
N SER A 311 -20.93 20.19 35.30
CA SER A 311 -20.26 21.49 35.30
C SER A 311 -18.74 21.32 35.39
N SER A 312 -18.24 20.46 36.27
CA SER A 312 -16.81 20.22 36.43
C SER A 312 -16.15 19.63 35.17
N ILE A 313 -16.85 18.73 34.46
CA ILE A 313 -16.38 18.17 33.18
C ILE A 313 -16.46 19.22 32.08
N ARG A 314 -17.53 20.03 32.03
CA ARG A 314 -17.65 21.14 31.08
C ARG A 314 -16.55 22.17 31.30
N ASP A 315 -16.29 22.54 32.55
CA ASP A 315 -15.25 23.49 32.96
C ASP A 315 -13.85 22.95 32.65
N ALA A 316 -13.62 21.63 32.82
CA ALA A 316 -12.38 20.98 32.38
C ALA A 316 -12.22 20.97 30.85
N TYR A 317 -13.33 20.85 30.10
CA TYR A 317 -13.33 20.88 28.64
C TYR A 317 -13.14 22.29 28.07
N THR A 318 -13.64 23.33 28.77
CA THR A 318 -13.47 24.74 28.41
C THR A 318 -12.18 25.36 28.96
N ALA A 319 -11.54 24.73 29.96
CA ALA A 319 -10.22 25.12 30.48
C ALA A 319 -9.05 24.59 29.65
N LEU A 320 -9.30 23.79 28.60
CA LEU A 320 -8.27 23.51 27.59
C LEU A 320 -7.95 24.82 26.84
N PRO A 321 -6.69 25.28 26.84
CA PRO A 321 -6.33 26.57 26.26
C PRO A 321 -6.69 26.59 24.77
N ALA A 322 -7.48 27.59 24.38
CA ALA A 322 -7.93 27.82 23.01
C ALA A 322 -6.81 28.35 22.08
N GLU A 323 -5.56 28.36 22.52
CA GLU A 323 -4.43 28.89 21.78
C GLU A 323 -3.35 27.81 21.67
N LEU A 324 -3.39 27.05 20.58
CA LEU A 324 -2.15 26.60 19.96
C LEU A 324 -1.62 27.78 19.14
N PRO A 325 -0.35 28.19 19.32
CA PRO A 325 0.22 29.31 18.59
C PRO A 325 0.20 29.03 17.09
N ALA A 326 -0.06 30.10 16.34
CA ALA A 326 -0.17 30.14 14.87
C ALA A 326 1.09 29.67 14.15
#